data_AF-A0A1B6H6G4-F1
#
_entry.id   AF-A0A1B6H6G4-F1
#
_cell.length_a   1.000
_cell.length_b   1.000
_cell.length_c   1.000
_cell.angle_alpha   90.00
_cell.angle_beta   90.00
_cell.angle_gamma   90.00
#
_symmetry.space_group_name_H-M   'P 1'
#
loop_
_entity.id
_entity.type
_entity.pdbx_description
1 polymer ?
#
loop_
_entity_poly.entity_id
_entity_poly.type
_entity_poly.pdbx_seq_one_letter_code
_entity_poly.pdbx_strand_id
1 'polypeptide(L)'
;TESSGPACSVLGVANTVGRIVLGYLSDKAWVNRLYVYNVCLTICGISTILSALCYDFLTFCIYAATFGFMIGAYVGLTSVILVDLLGLNKLTNAFGLLLLFQGIASFLGPPIAGW
;
A
#
# COMPACT_ATOMS: atom_id res chain seq x y z
N THR A 1 5.85 -25.67 -5.73
CA THR A 1 4.50 -25.09 -5.87
C THR A 1 3.70 -25.09 -4.57
N GLU A 2 4.18 -25.74 -3.49
CA GLU A 2 3.50 -25.78 -2.18
C GLU A 2 3.86 -24.64 -1.21
N SER A 3 5.00 -23.95 -1.43
CA SER A 3 5.51 -22.95 -0.47
C SER A 3 4.90 -21.55 -0.61
N SER A 4 4.12 -21.27 -1.67
CA SER A 4 3.55 -19.93 -1.95
C SER A 4 2.18 -19.69 -1.30
N GLY A 5 1.47 -20.76 -0.92
CA GLY A 5 0.14 -20.69 -0.29
C GLY A 5 0.07 -19.81 0.98
N PRO A 6 0.97 -20.01 1.98
CA PRO A 6 0.88 -19.25 3.23
C PRO A 6 1.15 -17.76 3.06
N ALA A 7 2.02 -17.35 2.13
CA ALA A 7 2.31 -15.94 1.89
C ALA A 7 1.08 -15.18 1.37
N CYS A 8 0.30 -15.79 0.47
CA CYS A 8 -0.94 -15.19 -0.04
C CYS A 8 -2.01 -15.02 1.06
N SER A 9 -2.17 -16.01 1.94
CA SER A 9 -3.09 -15.91 3.07
C SER A 9 -2.68 -14.82 4.05
N VAL A 10 -1.40 -14.75 4.38
CA VAL A 10 -0.84 -13.71 5.25
C VAL A 10 -0.99 -12.33 4.63
N LEU A 11 -0.76 -12.16 3.32
CA LEU A 11 -1.00 -10.92 2.58
C LEU A 11 -2.46 -10.45 2.71
N GLY A 12 -3.42 -11.35 2.52
CA GLY A 12 -4.85 -11.01 2.61
C GLY A 12 -5.28 -10.60 4.02
N VAL A 13 -4.84 -11.34 5.04
CA VAL A 13 -5.12 -10.99 6.45
C VAL A 13 -4.46 -9.67 6.80
N ALA A 14 -3.18 -9.48 6.46
CA ALA A 14 -2.44 -8.26 6.73
C ALA A 14 -3.09 -7.04 6.05
N ASN A 15 -3.55 -7.18 4.80
CA ASN A 15 -4.27 -6.14 4.07
C ASN A 15 -5.54 -5.69 4.81
N THR A 16 -6.32 -6.67 5.29
CA THR A 16 -7.55 -6.41 6.04
C THR A 16 -7.25 -5.67 7.34
N VAL A 17 -6.24 -6.14 8.09
CA VAL A 17 -5.79 -5.50 9.34
C VAL A 17 -5.29 -4.07 9.08
N GLY A 18 -4.54 -3.85 7.98
CA GLY A 18 -4.08 -2.53 7.56
C GLY A 18 -5.22 -1.55 7.29
N ARG A 19 -6.28 -2.03 6.64
CA ARG A 19 -7.51 -1.25 6.42
C ARG A 19 -8.22 -0.90 7.71
N ILE A 20 -8.31 -1.83 8.67
CA ILE A 20 -8.97 -1.60 9.97
C ILE A 20 -8.18 -0.58 10.79
N VAL A 21 -6.86 -0.78 10.95
CA VAL A 21 -6.01 0.09 11.76
C VAL A 21 -6.01 1.51 11.21
N LEU A 22 -5.88 1.69 9.89
CA LEU A 22 -5.89 3.03 9.29
C LEU A 22 -7.28 3.63 9.14
N GLY A 23 -8.33 2.83 8.99
CA GLY A 23 -9.70 3.30 9.08
C GLY A 23 -9.96 3.91 10.46
N TYR A 24 -9.52 3.22 11.51
CA TYR A 24 -9.59 3.72 12.87
C TYR A 24 -8.73 4.97 13.09
N LEU A 25 -7.51 5.00 12.52
CA LEU A 25 -6.61 6.15 12.65
C LEU A 25 -7.11 7.39 11.88
N SER A 26 -7.81 7.20 10.74
CA SER A 26 -8.38 8.26 9.91
C SER A 26 -9.66 8.88 10.46
N ASP A 27 -10.34 8.17 11.36
CA ASP A 27 -11.54 8.65 12.06
C ASP A 27 -11.17 9.70 13.14
N LYS A 28 -9.91 9.69 13.60
CA LYS A 28 -9.43 10.61 14.62
C LYS A 28 -9.24 12.02 14.03
N ALA A 29 -10.20 12.90 14.29
CA ALA A 29 -10.27 14.28 13.79
C ALA A 29 -9.04 15.17 14.10
N TRP A 30 -8.19 14.76 15.05
CA TRP A 30 -6.94 15.46 15.40
C TRP A 30 -5.75 15.15 14.49
N VAL A 31 -5.87 14.14 13.63
CA VAL A 31 -4.74 13.66 12.83
C VAL A 31 -4.92 14.07 11.38
N ASN A 32 -4.00 14.89 10.87
CA ASN A 32 -3.99 15.25 9.45
C ASN A 32 -3.77 14.00 8.60
N ARG A 33 -4.80 13.62 7.82
CA ARG A 33 -4.81 12.39 6.99
C ARG A 33 -3.60 12.32 6.07
N LEU A 34 -3.16 13.46 5.57
CA LEU A 34 -1.98 13.60 4.71
C LEU A 34 -0.68 13.25 5.46
N TYR A 35 -0.59 13.58 6.75
CA TYR A 35 0.57 13.24 7.58
C TYR A 35 0.63 11.74 7.88
N VAL A 36 -0.51 11.11 8.20
CA VAL A 36 -0.60 9.64 8.38
C VAL A 36 -0.16 8.93 7.12
N TYR A 37 -0.65 9.37 5.97
CA TYR A 37 -0.30 8.81 4.68
C TYR A 37 1.20 8.90 4.38
N ASN A 38 1.81 10.06 4.59
CA ASN A 38 3.24 10.24 4.39
C ASN A 38 4.07 9.39 5.36
N VAL A 39 3.66 9.26 6.62
CA VAL A 39 4.33 8.39 7.60
C VAL A 39 4.20 6.91 7.18
N CYS A 40 3.04 6.47 6.73
CA CYS A 40 2.88 5.13 6.17
C CYS A 40 3.76 4.95 4.93
N LEU A 41 3.74 5.86 3.95
CA LEU A 41 4.58 5.74 2.75
C LEU A 41 6.09 5.66 3.07
N THR A 42 6.57 6.47 4.01
CA THR A 42 7.98 6.46 4.42
C THR A 42 8.35 5.15 5.09
N ILE A 43 7.52 4.65 6.03
CA ILE A 43 7.72 3.34 6.65
C ILE A 43 7.70 2.22 5.59
N CYS A 44 6.82 2.32 4.58
CA CYS A 44 6.73 1.33 3.50
C CYS A 44 8.02 1.31 2.70
N GLY A 45 8.45 2.48 2.23
CA GLY A 45 9.65 2.63 1.41
C GLY A 45 10.89 2.13 2.14
N ILE A 46 11.04 2.49 3.42
CA ILE A 46 12.15 2.00 4.26
C ILE A 46 12.08 0.48 4.38
N SER A 47 10.91 -0.08 4.67
CA SER A 47 10.74 -1.53 4.81
C SER A 47 11.01 -2.29 3.50
N THR A 48 10.65 -1.72 2.34
CA THR A 48 10.92 -2.30 1.01
C THR A 48 12.41 -2.26 0.68
N ILE A 49 13.10 -1.16 0.96
CA ILE A 49 14.56 -1.06 0.78
C ILE A 49 15.27 -2.08 1.68
N LEU A 50 14.83 -2.23 2.92
CA LEU A 50 15.39 -3.19 3.86
C LEU A 50 15.14 -4.64 3.43
N SER A 51 14.01 -4.90 2.76
CA SER A 51 13.70 -6.23 2.20
C SER A 51 14.61 -6.62 1.04
N ALA A 52 15.18 -5.67 0.31
CA ALA A 52 16.11 -5.98 -0.78
C ALA A 52 17.41 -6.67 -0.29
N LEU A 53 17.71 -6.62 1.01
CA LEU A 53 18.86 -7.29 1.63
C LEU A 53 18.54 -8.66 2.28
N CYS A 54 17.28 -9.10 2.30
CA CYS A 54 16.89 -10.32 3.03
C CYS A 54 16.73 -11.54 2.11
N TYR A 55 17.52 -12.59 2.37
CA TYR A 55 17.58 -13.82 1.57
C TYR A 55 16.86 -15.03 2.21
N ASP A 56 16.24 -14.87 3.38
CA ASP A 56 15.65 -15.97 4.17
C ASP A 56 14.13 -16.11 3.97
N PHE A 57 13.60 -17.34 4.00
CA PHE A 57 12.19 -17.62 3.74
C PHE A 57 11.27 -17.00 4.81
N LEU A 58 11.73 -17.00 6.06
CA LEU A 58 10.99 -16.44 7.18
C LEU A 58 10.90 -14.92 7.05
N THR A 59 11.99 -14.27 6.63
CA THR A 59 12.02 -12.83 6.39
C THR A 59 11.20 -12.43 5.17
N PHE A 60 11.09 -13.31 4.16
CA PHE A 60 10.19 -13.12 3.03
C PHE A 60 8.72 -13.15 3.45
N CYS A 61 8.33 -14.06 4.34
CA CYS A 61 6.97 -14.09 4.90
C CYS A 61 6.65 -12.86 5.76
N ILE A 62 7.59 -12.41 6.60
CA ILE A 62 7.44 -11.18 7.38
C ILE A 62 7.32 -9.97 6.45
N TYR A 63 8.16 -9.89 5.42
CA TYR A 63 8.07 -8.85 4.41
C TYR A 63 6.70 -8.84 3.71
N ALA A 64 6.22 -10.00 3.25
CA ALA A 64 4.92 -10.12 2.61
C ALA A 64 3.77 -9.66 3.54
N ALA A 65 3.87 -9.96 4.84
CA ALA A 65 2.91 -9.48 5.84
C ALA A 65 2.94 -7.94 5.97
N THR A 66 4.13 -7.37 6.17
CA THR A 66 4.30 -5.92 6.34
C THR A 66 3.90 -5.17 5.07
N PHE A 67 4.31 -5.66 3.92
CA PHE A 67 3.94 -5.10 2.62
C PHE A 67 2.44 -5.20 2.36
N GLY A 68 1.81 -6.34 2.68
CA GLY A 68 0.35 -6.52 2.60
C GLY A 68 -0.43 -5.55 3.47
N PHE A 69 0.03 -5.37 4.71
CA PHE A 69 -0.52 -4.40 5.64
C PHE A 69 -0.42 -2.98 5.07
N MET A 70 0.74 -2.60 4.56
CA MET A 70 1.00 -1.26 4.02
C MET A 70 0.25 -0.97 2.74
N ILE A 71 0.09 -1.94 1.84
CA ILE A 71 -0.78 -1.81 0.66
C ILE A 71 -2.24 -1.64 1.06
N GLY A 72 -2.73 -2.43 2.03
CA GLY A 72 -4.11 -2.33 2.51
C GLY A 72 -4.40 -0.95 3.08
N ALA A 73 -3.47 -0.48 3.90
CA ALA A 73 -3.40 0.87 4.42
C ALA A 73 -3.43 1.94 3.31
N TYR A 74 -2.51 1.85 2.34
CA TYR A 74 -2.35 2.80 1.24
C TYR A 74 -3.61 2.91 0.39
N VAL A 75 -4.18 1.78 -0.04
CA VAL A 75 -5.38 1.75 -0.89
C VAL A 75 -6.57 2.35 -0.15
N GLY A 76 -6.71 2.08 1.15
CA GLY A 76 -7.75 2.67 1.99
C GLY A 76 -7.61 4.19 2.12
N LEU A 77 -6.41 4.68 2.46
CA LEU A 77 -6.17 6.12 2.64
C LEU A 77 -6.21 6.92 1.34
N THR A 78 -5.79 6.33 0.22
CA THR A 78 -5.77 7.02 -1.07
C THR A 78 -7.17 7.51 -1.43
N SER A 79 -8.21 6.69 -1.24
CA SER A 79 -9.59 7.10 -1.49
C SER A 79 -10.05 8.20 -0.53
N VAL A 80 -9.73 8.07 0.76
CA VAL A 80 -10.10 9.06 1.80
C VAL A 80 -9.44 10.41 1.55
N ILE A 81 -8.14 10.43 1.23
CA ILE A 81 -7.37 11.65 0.95
C ILE A 81 -7.81 12.32 -0.35
N LEU A 82 -8.15 11.54 -1.38
CA LEU A 82 -8.70 12.10 -2.61
C LEU A 82 -10.02 12.82 -2.36
N VAL A 83 -10.89 12.25 -1.51
CA VAL A 83 -12.13 12.90 -1.08
C VAL A 83 -11.82 14.21 -0.35
N ASP A 84 -10.85 14.17 0.57
CA ASP A 84 -10.46 15.31 1.41
C ASP A 84 -9.88 16.47 0.59
N LEU A 85 -9.04 16.16 -0.41
CA LEU A 85 -8.34 17.15 -1.24
C LEU A 85 -9.17 17.69 -2.41
N LEU A 86 -9.96 16.85 -3.07
CA LEU A 86 -10.65 17.19 -4.33
C LEU A 86 -12.18 17.26 -4.19
N GLY A 87 -12.72 16.81 -3.06
CA GLY A 87 -14.15 16.71 -2.82
C GLY A 87 -14.80 15.53 -3.57
N LEU A 88 -15.98 15.13 -3.09
CA LEU A 88 -16.72 13.97 -3.62
C LEU A 88 -17.07 14.08 -5.11
N ASN A 89 -17.28 15.29 -5.62
CA ASN A 89 -17.66 15.52 -7.03
C ASN A 89 -16.55 15.18 -8.04
N LYS A 90 -15.28 15.16 -7.62
CA LYS A 90 -14.13 14.93 -8.50
C LYS A 90 -13.34 13.65 -8.15
N LEU A 91 -13.74 12.94 -7.09
CA LEU A 91 -13.10 11.72 -6.60
C LEU A 91 -12.90 10.69 -7.72
N THR A 92 -13.97 10.30 -8.42
CA THR A 92 -13.91 9.25 -9.46
C THR A 92 -12.97 9.60 -10.59
N ASN A 93 -12.96 10.86 -11.04
CA ASN A 93 -12.06 11.32 -12.11
C ASN A 93 -10.60 11.34 -11.65
N ALA A 94 -10.33 11.83 -10.43
CA ALA A 94 -8.98 11.86 -9.89
C ALA A 94 -8.44 10.44 -9.62
N PHE A 95 -9.28 9.56 -9.08
CA PHE A 95 -8.91 8.17 -8.83
C PHE A 95 -8.65 7.44 -10.16
N GLY A 96 -9.51 7.64 -11.16
CA GLY A 96 -9.29 7.10 -12.51
C GLY A 96 -7.96 7.57 -13.13
N LEU A 97 -7.61 8.84 -12.96
CA LEU A 97 -6.32 9.37 -13.42
C LEU A 97 -5.12 8.76 -12.67
N LEU A 98 -5.23 8.57 -11.34
CA LEU A 98 -4.21 7.87 -10.56
C LEU A 98 -4.00 6.43 -11.04
N LEU A 99 -5.09 5.69 -11.29
CA LEU A 99 -5.01 4.33 -11.84
C LEU A 99 -4.41 4.32 -13.23
N LEU A 100 -4.71 5.32 -14.07
CA LEU A 100 -4.12 5.45 -15.39
C LEU A 100 -2.60 5.61 -15.30
N PHE A 101 -2.10 6.48 -14.44
CA PHE A 101 -0.66 6.60 -14.18
C PHE A 101 -0.05 5.32 -13.62
N GLN A 102 -0.74 4.64 -12.70
CA GLN A 102 -0.27 3.37 -12.14
C GLN A 102 -0.24 2.25 -13.20
N GLY A 103 -1.19 2.24 -14.13
CA GLY A 103 -1.21 1.34 -15.27
C GLY A 103 -0.05 1.60 -16.23
N ILE A 104 0.22 2.87 -16.56
CA ILE A 104 1.39 3.26 -17.37
C ILE A 104 2.70 2.86 -16.66
N ALA A 105 2.82 3.12 -15.36
CA ALA A 105 3.99 2.73 -14.58
C ALA A 105 4.17 1.21 -14.55
N SER A 106 3.09 0.43 -14.41
CA SER A 106 3.14 -1.03 -14.46
C SER A 106 3.46 -1.57 -15.85
N PHE A 107 3.10 -0.84 -16.91
CA PHE A 107 3.48 -1.18 -18.28
C PHE A 107 4.96 -0.92 -18.56
N LEU A 108 5.50 0.19 -18.02
CA LEU A 108 6.92 0.55 -18.14
C LEU A 108 7.83 -0.17 -17.13
N GLY A 109 7.27 -0.73 -16.05
CA GLY A 109 8.01 -1.42 -15.01
C GLY A 109 8.84 -2.61 -15.50
N PRO A 110 8.25 -3.60 -16.21
CA PRO A 110 8.98 -4.75 -16.75
C PRO A 110 10.15 -4.39 -17.67
N PRO A 111 10.03 -3.46 -18.65
CA PRO A 111 11.17 -3.09 -19.49
C PRO A 111 12.25 -2.31 -18.74
N ILE A 112 11.90 -1.52 -17.71
CA ILE A 112 12.88 -0.79 -16.88
C ILE A 112 13.61 -1.74 -15.90
N ALA A 113 12.92 -2.76 -15.39
CA ALA A 113 13.50 -3.73 -14.46
C ALA A 113 14.25 -4.89 -15.15
N GLY A 114 14.01 -5.10 -16.45
CA GLY A 114 14.51 -6.25 -17.22
C GLY A 114 15.75 -5.99 -18.10
N TRP A 115 16.36 -4.81 -18.03
CA TRP A 115 17.62 -4.48 -18.71
C TRP A 115 18.76 -4.32 -17.72
#